data_AF-A0AA42RFT8-F1
#
_entry.id   AF-A0AA42RFT8-F1
#
_cell.length_a   1.000
_cell.length_b   1.000
_cell.length_c   1.000
_cell.angle_alpha   90.00
_cell.angle_beta   90.00
_cell.angle_gamma   90.00
#
_symmetry.space_group_name_H-M   'P 1'
#
loop_
_entity.id
_entity.type
_entity.pdbx_description
1 polymer ?
#
loop_
_entity_poly.entity_id
_entity_poly.type
_entity_poly.pdbx_seq_one_letter_code
_entity_poly.pdbx_strand_id
1 'polypeptide(L)'
;MRNFILLFTLILFSTYTFGQKKVDQNLVGFWSSSIPKTKADPIDGKWLINRKNDGTFILYFELLSGRDSIYAKETGTWWTDNNQYFEEGNELNFNDIYLYKINENKIEYRLEKGKLPRGFKTTKYSEEKSNNLTDYYEEKYSVYKAKTMKKIFDMESSVDGFAYDQTDGEADERFVGIWIGSEKDNQVKGLSKEWAMTRNADGTFVLDFKTKMKGRKTENSIEKGKWWVKDNKFYEYHEDSESTDVYEFQILNENQIKFKAFNMAFEQENETYEFIDTRKK
;
A
#
# COMPACT_ATOMS: atom_id res chain seq x y z
N MET A 1 -32.51 -56.30 -55.36
CA MET A 1 -32.55 -54.88 -54.91
C MET A 1 -33.05 -54.84 -53.48
N ARG A 2 -32.15 -54.60 -52.51
CA ARG A 2 -32.50 -54.31 -51.10
C ARG A 2 -31.74 -53.05 -50.73
N ASN A 3 -32.50 -51.98 -50.48
CA ASN A 3 -32.00 -50.67 -50.10
C ASN A 3 -31.44 -50.71 -48.68
N PHE A 4 -30.19 -50.28 -48.50
CA PHE A 4 -29.65 -49.90 -47.21
C PHE A 4 -30.02 -48.44 -46.96
N ILE A 5 -30.87 -48.19 -45.96
CA ILE A 5 -31.11 -46.86 -45.40
C ILE A 5 -30.05 -46.65 -44.31
N LEU A 6 -29.08 -45.79 -44.58
CA LEU A 6 -28.16 -45.26 -43.57
C LEU A 6 -28.87 -44.15 -42.80
N LEU A 7 -29.21 -44.44 -41.54
CA LEU A 7 -29.68 -43.43 -40.58
C LEU A 7 -28.46 -42.63 -40.09
N PHE A 8 -28.33 -41.38 -40.53
CA PHE A 8 -27.41 -40.42 -39.91
C PHE A 8 -28.12 -39.79 -38.71
N THR A 9 -27.71 -40.17 -37.51
CA THR A 9 -28.08 -39.46 -36.28
C THR A 9 -27.32 -38.13 -36.23
N LEU A 10 -28.02 -37.03 -36.47
CA LEU A 10 -27.54 -35.67 -36.23
C LEU A 10 -27.45 -35.46 -34.71
N ILE A 11 -26.25 -35.56 -34.14
CA ILE A 11 -25.99 -35.10 -32.77
C ILE A 11 -25.86 -33.59 -32.84
N LEU A 12 -26.95 -32.88 -32.51
CA LEU A 12 -26.91 -31.46 -32.20
C LEU A 12 -26.10 -31.27 -30.91
N PHE A 13 -24.80 -30.98 -31.06
CA PHE A 13 -24.05 -30.37 -29.98
C PHE A 13 -24.61 -28.96 -29.76
N SER A 14 -25.55 -28.83 -28.82
CA SER A 14 -25.83 -27.53 -28.22
C SER A 14 -24.61 -27.14 -27.40
N THR A 15 -23.65 -26.46 -28.03
CA THR A 15 -22.65 -25.71 -27.28
C THR A 15 -23.40 -24.66 -26.49
N TYR A 16 -23.58 -24.88 -25.20
CA TYR A 16 -23.84 -23.81 -24.25
C TYR A 16 -22.70 -22.80 -24.42
N THR A 17 -22.95 -21.74 -25.18
CA THR A 17 -22.08 -20.57 -25.19
C THR A 17 -22.19 -19.96 -23.81
N PHE A 18 -21.28 -20.34 -22.91
CA PHE A 18 -20.94 -19.51 -21.77
C PHE A 18 -20.61 -18.13 -22.37
N GLY A 19 -21.44 -17.13 -22.08
CA GLY A 19 -21.38 -15.84 -22.75
C GLY A 19 -19.95 -15.30 -22.68
N GLN A 20 -19.32 -15.15 -23.84
CA GLN A 20 -17.97 -14.57 -23.89
C GLN A 20 -18.08 -13.15 -23.33
N LYS A 21 -17.39 -12.89 -22.22
CA LYS A 21 -17.29 -11.56 -21.60
C LYS A 21 -16.95 -10.55 -22.71
N LYS A 22 -17.83 -9.58 -22.95
CA LYS A 22 -17.69 -8.62 -24.07
C LYS A 22 -16.79 -7.46 -23.64
N VAL A 23 -15.98 -6.98 -24.57
CA VAL A 23 -15.05 -5.85 -24.37
C VAL A 23 -15.53 -4.68 -25.23
N ASP A 24 -15.81 -3.54 -24.61
CA ASP A 24 -16.05 -2.28 -25.33
C ASP A 24 -14.70 -1.67 -25.74
N GLN A 25 -14.42 -1.65 -27.04
CA GLN A 25 -13.15 -1.14 -27.59
C GLN A 25 -12.88 0.32 -27.22
N ASN A 26 -13.91 1.11 -26.92
CA ASN A 26 -13.74 2.51 -26.54
C ASN A 26 -13.20 2.68 -25.11
N LEU A 27 -13.31 1.64 -24.28
CA LEU A 27 -12.76 1.63 -22.92
C LEU A 27 -11.32 1.12 -22.88
N VAL A 28 -10.82 0.48 -23.94
CA VAL A 28 -9.44 -0.03 -24.02
C VAL A 28 -8.43 1.12 -23.98
N GLY A 29 -7.36 0.93 -23.20
CA GLY A 29 -6.28 1.89 -23.05
C GLY A 29 -6.18 2.47 -21.64
N PHE A 30 -5.49 3.61 -21.55
CA PHE A 30 -5.17 4.27 -20.30
C PHE A 30 -6.21 5.33 -19.93
N TRP A 31 -6.67 5.25 -18.68
CA TRP A 31 -7.66 6.14 -18.12
C TRP A 31 -7.26 6.50 -16.70
N SER A 32 -7.49 7.74 -16.29
CA SER A 32 -7.19 8.19 -14.93
C SER A 32 -8.33 8.96 -14.31
N SER A 33 -8.34 9.02 -12.99
CA SER A 33 -9.26 9.84 -12.21
C SER A 33 -8.61 10.29 -10.91
N SER A 34 -9.31 11.15 -10.18
CA SER A 34 -8.97 11.58 -8.83
C SER A 34 -9.94 10.98 -7.81
N ILE A 35 -9.41 10.70 -6.62
CA ILE A 35 -10.16 10.36 -5.42
C ILE A 35 -10.37 11.68 -4.68
N PRO A 36 -11.58 12.26 -4.68
CA PRO A 36 -11.82 13.49 -3.97
C PRO A 36 -11.94 13.23 -2.47
N LYS A 37 -11.24 14.03 -1.67
CA LYS A 37 -11.44 14.08 -0.22
C LYS A 37 -12.89 14.38 0.11
N THR A 38 -13.51 13.59 0.97
CA THR A 38 -14.87 13.84 1.48
C THR A 38 -14.87 13.99 3.00
N LYS A 39 -16.02 14.37 3.57
CA LYS A 39 -16.18 14.38 5.04
C LYS A 39 -16.22 12.98 5.64
N ALA A 40 -16.63 11.98 4.86
CA ALA A 40 -16.77 10.59 5.32
C ALA A 40 -15.49 9.77 5.08
N ASP A 41 -14.66 10.23 4.14
CA ASP A 41 -13.39 9.63 3.77
C ASP A 41 -12.37 10.76 3.56
N PRO A 42 -11.44 10.98 4.50
CA PRO A 42 -10.48 12.07 4.46
C PRO A 42 -9.32 11.81 3.49
N ILE A 43 -9.32 10.68 2.79
CA ILE A 43 -8.29 10.28 1.85
C ILE A 43 -8.58 10.92 0.49
N ASP A 44 -7.59 11.62 -0.07
CA ASP A 44 -7.54 12.01 -1.47
C ASP A 44 -6.45 11.24 -2.20
N GLY A 45 -6.50 11.27 -3.52
CA GLY A 45 -5.61 10.44 -4.31
C GLY A 45 -5.94 10.47 -5.78
N LYS A 46 -5.32 9.55 -6.50
CA LYS A 46 -5.50 9.37 -7.93
C LYS A 46 -5.44 7.90 -8.27
N TRP A 47 -5.99 7.55 -9.42
CA TRP A 47 -5.78 6.24 -9.99
C TRP A 47 -5.58 6.30 -11.49
N LEU A 48 -4.94 5.25 -11.99
CA LEU A 48 -4.75 5.01 -13.41
C LEU A 48 -5.07 3.55 -13.71
N ILE A 49 -5.94 3.32 -14.67
CA ILE A 49 -6.27 1.98 -15.15
C ILE A 49 -5.83 1.84 -16.60
N ASN A 50 -5.18 0.73 -16.89
CA ASN A 50 -4.88 0.25 -18.23
C ASN A 50 -5.77 -0.94 -18.53
N ARG A 51 -6.81 -0.73 -19.34
CA ARG A 51 -7.72 -1.77 -19.80
C ARG A 51 -7.19 -2.36 -21.10
N LYS A 52 -6.90 -3.66 -21.12
CA LYS A 52 -6.41 -4.37 -22.29
C LYS A 52 -7.57 -5.00 -23.07
N ASN A 53 -7.33 -5.22 -24.36
CA ASN A 53 -8.31 -5.81 -25.28
C ASN A 53 -8.64 -7.28 -24.98
N ASP A 54 -7.78 -7.97 -24.23
CA ASP A 54 -8.00 -9.34 -23.77
C ASP A 54 -8.93 -9.43 -22.55
N GLY A 55 -9.50 -8.31 -22.11
CA GLY A 55 -10.38 -8.24 -20.94
C GLY A 55 -9.63 -8.22 -19.62
N THR A 56 -8.30 -8.04 -19.62
CA THR A 56 -7.51 -7.82 -18.40
C THR A 56 -7.29 -6.33 -18.13
N PHE A 57 -7.04 -5.97 -16.88
CA PHE A 57 -6.57 -4.64 -16.52
C PHE A 57 -5.38 -4.65 -15.59
N ILE A 58 -4.65 -3.53 -15.58
CA ILE A 58 -3.74 -3.16 -14.50
C ILE A 58 -4.21 -1.82 -13.98
N LEU A 59 -4.36 -1.73 -12.67
CA LEU A 59 -4.89 -0.58 -11.97
C LEU A 59 -3.86 -0.13 -10.95
N TYR A 60 -3.51 1.14 -11.00
CA TYR A 60 -2.55 1.75 -10.10
C TYR A 60 -3.23 2.83 -9.27
N PHE A 61 -2.81 2.93 -8.02
CA PHE A 61 -3.34 3.84 -7.02
C PHE A 61 -2.25 4.59 -6.30
N GLU A 62 -2.59 5.83 -5.96
CA GLU A 62 -1.78 6.78 -5.20
C GLU A 62 -2.76 7.44 -4.23
N LEU A 63 -2.64 7.10 -2.96
CA LEU A 63 -3.36 7.74 -1.88
C LEU A 63 -2.44 8.78 -1.24
N LEU A 64 -2.94 9.99 -1.07
CA LEU A 64 -2.22 11.09 -0.43
C LEU A 64 -2.50 11.04 1.07
N SER A 65 -1.44 11.02 1.87
CA SER A 65 -1.50 11.07 3.33
C SER A 65 -0.58 12.18 3.84
N GLY A 66 -1.14 13.36 4.10
CA GLY A 66 -0.36 14.53 4.50
C GLY A 66 0.61 14.97 3.40
N ARG A 67 1.92 14.84 3.65
CA ARG A 67 3.00 15.12 2.67
C ARG A 67 3.45 13.88 1.89
N ASP A 68 2.92 12.72 2.25
CA ASP A 68 3.34 11.42 1.73
C ASP A 68 2.32 10.83 0.75
N SER A 69 2.74 9.77 0.06
CA SER A 69 1.92 9.06 -0.91
C SER A 69 2.10 7.55 -0.79
N ILE A 70 0.99 6.82 -0.71
CA ILE A 70 0.92 5.37 -0.68
C ILE A 70 0.56 4.86 -2.06
N TYR A 71 1.42 4.03 -2.64
CA TYR A 71 1.22 3.46 -3.97
C TYR A 71 0.78 2.01 -3.88
N ALA A 72 -0.19 1.62 -4.71
CA ALA A 72 -0.51 0.23 -4.94
C ALA A 72 -0.91 -0.09 -6.36
N LYS A 73 -0.92 -1.41 -6.61
CA LYS A 73 -1.30 -2.01 -7.86
C LYS A 73 -2.33 -3.11 -7.63
N GLU A 74 -3.28 -3.21 -8.54
CA GLU A 74 -4.19 -4.33 -8.66
C GLU A 74 -4.18 -4.80 -10.11
N THR A 75 -4.42 -6.09 -10.30
CA THR A 75 -4.61 -6.68 -11.61
C THR A 75 -5.92 -7.42 -11.62
N GLY A 76 -6.56 -7.57 -12.77
CA GLY A 76 -7.84 -8.25 -12.78
C GLY A 76 -8.43 -8.38 -14.17
N THR A 77 -9.73 -8.68 -14.19
CA THR A 77 -10.51 -8.77 -15.43
C THR A 77 -11.63 -7.74 -15.45
N TRP A 78 -11.94 -7.24 -16.64
CA TRP A 78 -13.02 -6.31 -16.88
C TRP A 78 -13.82 -6.73 -18.11
N TRP A 79 -15.08 -6.33 -18.15
CA TRP A 79 -15.95 -6.56 -19.29
C TRP A 79 -17.15 -5.62 -19.25
N THR A 80 -17.92 -5.62 -20.32
CA THR A 80 -19.20 -4.91 -20.41
C THR A 80 -20.32 -5.85 -20.80
N ASP A 81 -21.52 -5.56 -20.33
CA ASP A 81 -22.74 -6.22 -20.77
C ASP A 81 -23.90 -5.24 -20.65
N ASN A 82 -24.74 -5.08 -21.68
CA ASN A 82 -25.92 -4.20 -21.65
C ASN A 82 -25.69 -2.78 -21.06
N ASN A 83 -24.62 -2.08 -21.48
CA ASN A 83 -24.19 -0.76 -20.98
C ASN A 83 -23.75 -0.72 -19.50
N GLN A 84 -23.58 -1.89 -18.90
CA GLN A 84 -22.95 -2.07 -17.60
C GLN A 84 -21.48 -2.39 -17.79
N TYR A 85 -20.69 -1.92 -16.83
CA TYR A 85 -19.26 -2.09 -16.73
C TYR A 85 -18.95 -2.88 -15.45
N PHE A 86 -18.06 -3.86 -15.59
CA PHE A 86 -17.70 -4.81 -14.55
C PHE A 86 -16.18 -4.87 -14.39
N GLU A 87 -15.72 -4.98 -13.15
CA GLU A 87 -14.32 -5.21 -12.77
C GLU A 87 -14.24 -6.25 -11.65
N GLU A 88 -13.33 -7.21 -11.81
CA GLU A 88 -12.95 -8.17 -10.79
C GLU A 88 -11.44 -8.10 -10.60
N GLY A 89 -10.98 -7.65 -9.43
CA GLY A 89 -9.56 -7.69 -9.04
C GLY A 89 -9.16 -9.11 -8.64
N ASN A 90 -7.88 -9.43 -8.83
CA ASN A 90 -7.31 -10.73 -8.50
C ASN A 90 -7.15 -10.90 -6.99
N GLU A 91 -6.77 -9.85 -6.28
CA GLU A 91 -6.64 -9.87 -4.83
C GLU A 91 -7.87 -9.32 -4.11
N LEU A 92 -8.58 -8.38 -4.75
CA LEU A 92 -9.80 -7.80 -4.23
C LEU A 92 -10.97 -7.99 -5.18
N ASN A 93 -12.00 -8.65 -4.66
CA ASN A 93 -13.22 -8.82 -5.42
C ASN A 93 -14.16 -7.60 -5.22
N PHE A 94 -14.01 -6.61 -6.10
CA PHE A 94 -14.81 -5.38 -6.11
C PHE A 94 -16.32 -5.67 -6.20
N ASN A 95 -16.74 -6.56 -7.13
CA ASN A 95 -18.14 -6.88 -7.45
C ASN A 95 -19.03 -5.64 -7.72
N ASP A 96 -18.43 -4.50 -8.05
CA ASP A 96 -19.16 -3.28 -8.35
C ASP A 96 -19.59 -3.27 -9.82
N ILE A 97 -20.81 -2.84 -10.05
CA ILE A 97 -21.43 -2.72 -11.37
C ILE A 97 -21.73 -1.25 -11.60
N TYR A 98 -21.19 -0.71 -12.69
CA TYR A 98 -21.38 0.68 -13.07
C TYR A 98 -22.11 0.78 -14.40
N LEU A 99 -23.05 1.71 -14.49
CA LEU A 99 -23.48 2.23 -15.78
C LEU A 99 -22.45 3.24 -16.25
N TYR A 100 -22.10 3.21 -17.52
CA TYR A 100 -21.11 4.13 -18.08
C TYR A 100 -21.61 4.86 -19.32
N LYS A 101 -21.09 6.08 -19.54
CA LYS A 101 -21.30 6.87 -20.76
C LYS A 101 -19.98 7.44 -21.23
N ILE A 102 -19.68 7.24 -22.51
CA ILE A 102 -18.44 7.74 -23.13
C ILE A 102 -18.76 9.04 -23.87
N ASN A 103 -17.97 10.08 -23.59
CA ASN A 103 -17.98 11.36 -24.29
C ASN A 103 -16.53 11.68 -24.69
N GLU A 104 -16.14 11.32 -25.91
CA GLU A 104 -14.78 11.51 -26.45
C GLU A 104 -13.68 10.94 -25.52
N ASN A 105 -12.97 11.83 -24.82
CA ASN A 105 -11.86 11.52 -23.93
C ASN A 105 -12.28 11.40 -22.46
N LYS A 106 -13.59 11.33 -22.18
CA LYS A 106 -14.13 11.22 -20.83
C LYS A 106 -15.14 10.09 -20.73
N ILE A 107 -15.09 9.33 -19.64
CA ILE A 107 -16.08 8.32 -19.30
C ILE A 107 -16.74 8.72 -17.99
N GLU A 108 -18.06 8.72 -17.94
CA GLU A 108 -18.83 8.98 -16.74
C GLU A 108 -19.42 7.67 -16.24
N TYR A 109 -19.20 7.36 -14.96
CA TYR A 109 -19.70 6.16 -14.31
C TYR A 109 -20.73 6.51 -13.24
N ARG A 110 -21.74 5.65 -13.11
CA ARG A 110 -22.73 5.69 -12.04
C ARG A 110 -22.90 4.30 -11.46
N LEU A 111 -22.68 4.18 -10.15
CA LEU A 111 -22.83 2.90 -9.44
C LEU A 111 -24.28 2.43 -9.53
N GLU A 112 -24.45 1.18 -9.95
CA GLU A 112 -25.74 0.48 -9.97
C GLU A 112 -25.85 -0.52 -8.82
N LYS A 113 -24.77 -1.26 -8.56
CA LYS A 113 -24.66 -2.21 -7.45
C LYS A 113 -23.22 -2.21 -6.95
N GLY A 114 -23.01 -2.21 -5.64
CA GLY A 114 -21.65 -2.31 -5.09
C GLY A 114 -21.60 -2.95 -3.72
N LYS A 115 -20.39 -3.38 -3.33
CA LYS A 115 -20.12 -4.09 -2.07
C LYS A 115 -19.08 -3.39 -1.17
N LEU A 116 -18.21 -2.55 -1.73
CA LEU A 116 -17.11 -1.91 -1.00
C LEU A 116 -17.48 -0.55 -0.38
N PRO A 117 -16.75 -0.11 0.67
CA PRO A 117 -17.01 1.17 1.33
C PRO A 117 -16.75 2.38 0.40
N ARG A 118 -17.40 3.49 0.75
CA ARG A 118 -17.46 4.71 -0.07
C ARG A 118 -16.14 5.48 0.01
N GLY A 119 -15.46 5.64 -1.11
CA GLY A 119 -14.25 6.46 -1.19
C GLY A 119 -13.57 6.39 -2.55
N PHE A 120 -13.17 5.18 -2.90
CA PHE A 120 -12.28 4.91 -4.03
C PHE A 120 -12.93 4.97 -5.41
N LYS A 121 -14.22 4.63 -5.50
CA LYS A 121 -15.06 4.84 -6.67
C LYS A 121 -16.45 5.14 -6.14
N THR A 122 -16.75 6.43 -6.00
CA THR A 122 -17.99 6.88 -5.37
C THR A 122 -19.22 6.47 -6.21
N THR A 123 -20.42 6.79 -5.73
CA THR A 123 -21.66 6.53 -6.47
C THR A 123 -21.67 7.13 -7.87
N LYS A 124 -20.84 8.16 -8.13
CA LYS A 124 -20.60 8.74 -9.45
C LYS A 124 -19.16 9.23 -9.57
N TYR A 125 -18.45 8.82 -10.60
CA TYR A 125 -17.11 9.32 -10.90
C TYR A 125 -16.91 9.45 -12.42
N SER A 126 -15.83 10.09 -12.82
CA SER A 126 -15.45 10.14 -14.23
C SER A 126 -13.98 9.87 -14.43
N GLU A 127 -13.65 9.21 -15.53
CA GLU A 127 -12.27 8.99 -15.97
C GLU A 127 -11.99 9.84 -17.20
N GLU A 128 -10.74 10.28 -17.33
CA GLU A 128 -10.24 10.97 -18.52
C GLU A 128 -9.16 10.14 -19.20
N LYS A 129 -9.11 10.20 -20.52
CA LYS A 129 -8.17 9.44 -21.32
C LYS A 129 -6.76 9.96 -21.08
N SER A 130 -5.85 9.07 -20.70
CA SER A 130 -4.46 9.41 -20.41
C SER A 130 -3.54 9.01 -21.56
N ASN A 131 -2.59 9.88 -21.89
CA ASN A 131 -1.58 9.63 -22.93
C ASN A 131 -0.23 9.18 -22.34
N ASN A 132 -0.08 9.09 -21.02
CA ASN A 132 1.24 8.98 -20.41
C ASN A 132 1.31 7.97 -19.24
N LEU A 133 2.27 7.06 -19.35
CA LEU A 133 2.68 6.09 -18.32
C LEU A 133 3.69 6.68 -17.31
N THR A 134 4.35 7.81 -17.61
CA THR A 134 5.48 8.33 -16.81
C THR A 134 5.11 8.83 -15.42
N ASP A 135 3.82 9.04 -15.14
CA ASP A 135 3.36 9.54 -13.84
C ASP A 135 3.23 8.43 -12.78
N TYR A 136 3.35 7.15 -13.15
CA TYR A 136 3.03 6.02 -12.26
C TYR A 136 4.10 4.90 -12.24
N TYR A 137 5.35 5.23 -12.56
CA TYR A 137 6.45 4.29 -12.38
C TYR A 137 6.72 4.06 -10.89
N GLU A 138 6.62 2.79 -10.48
CA GLU A 138 6.91 2.31 -9.12
C GLU A 138 8.32 2.68 -8.60
N GLU A 139 9.23 3.11 -9.48
CA GLU A 139 10.60 3.51 -9.15
C GLU A 139 10.72 4.94 -8.61
N LYS A 140 9.71 5.80 -8.80
CA LYS A 140 9.83 7.24 -8.52
C LYS A 140 9.43 7.64 -7.09
N TYR A 141 8.74 6.78 -6.35
CA TYR A 141 8.09 7.16 -5.09
C TYR A 141 8.39 6.15 -3.97
N SER A 142 9.18 6.58 -2.99
CA SER A 142 9.90 5.71 -2.05
C SER A 142 9.49 5.89 -0.58
N VAL A 143 8.31 6.43 -0.31
CA VAL A 143 7.87 6.63 1.09
C VAL A 143 6.95 5.51 1.58
N TYR A 144 5.99 5.05 0.78
CA TYR A 144 5.11 3.91 1.09
C TYR A 144 4.79 3.07 -0.16
N LYS A 145 5.42 1.89 -0.30
CA LYS A 145 5.12 0.96 -1.42
C LYS A 145 4.27 -0.21 -0.92
N ALA A 146 2.96 -0.07 -0.96
CA ALA A 146 2.07 -1.22 -0.84
C ALA A 146 2.07 -1.95 -2.19
N LYS A 147 2.72 -3.10 -2.30
CA LYS A 147 2.81 -3.82 -3.59
C LYS A 147 1.43 -4.17 -4.17
N THR A 148 0.40 -4.26 -3.33
CA THR A 148 -0.94 -4.66 -3.73
C THR A 148 -2.03 -3.83 -3.05
N MET A 149 -3.20 -3.72 -3.68
CA MET A 149 -4.34 -3.01 -3.11
C MET A 149 -4.89 -3.65 -1.84
N LYS A 150 -4.81 -4.99 -1.73
CA LYS A 150 -5.15 -5.69 -0.49
C LYS A 150 -4.27 -5.22 0.67
N LYS A 151 -2.96 -5.05 0.43
CA LYS A 151 -2.03 -4.51 1.44
C LYS A 151 -2.40 -3.09 1.85
N ILE A 152 -2.90 -2.24 0.94
CA ILE A 152 -3.45 -0.92 1.32
C ILE A 152 -4.64 -1.04 2.26
N PHE A 153 -5.64 -1.87 1.96
CA PHE A 153 -6.81 -1.99 2.84
C PHE A 153 -6.50 -2.66 4.17
N ASP A 154 -5.56 -3.62 4.18
CA ASP A 154 -5.04 -4.19 5.41
C ASP A 154 -4.36 -3.07 6.24
N MET A 155 -3.60 -2.15 5.61
CA MET A 155 -3.02 -0.96 6.25
C MET A 155 -4.06 0.10 6.65
N GLU A 156 -5.16 0.25 5.91
CA GLU A 156 -6.25 1.19 6.22
C GLU A 156 -7.13 0.67 7.36
N SER A 157 -7.12 -0.65 7.62
CA SER A 157 -7.68 -1.22 8.86
C SER A 157 -6.81 -0.96 10.10
N SER A 158 -5.55 -0.54 9.88
CA SER A 158 -4.54 -0.20 10.87
C SER A 158 -4.00 1.22 10.65
N VAL A 159 -4.88 2.23 10.57
CA VAL A 159 -4.47 3.66 10.42
C VAL A 159 -3.48 4.15 11.50
N ASP A 160 -3.11 3.33 12.47
CA ASP A 160 -2.05 3.59 13.45
C ASP A 160 -0.73 2.82 13.22
N GLY A 161 -0.52 2.11 12.10
CA GLY A 161 0.74 1.37 11.92
C GLY A 161 0.89 0.50 10.66
N PHE A 162 2.12 0.46 10.13
CA PHE A 162 2.52 -0.44 9.05
C PHE A 162 2.63 -1.89 9.55
N ALA A 163 2.15 -2.87 8.78
CA ALA A 163 2.47 -4.28 8.99
C ALA A 163 3.74 -4.69 8.22
N TYR A 164 4.67 -5.36 8.91
CA TYR A 164 5.90 -5.92 8.32
C TYR A 164 5.64 -7.01 7.27
N ASP A 165 6.35 -6.95 6.14
CA ASP A 165 6.44 -8.00 5.12
C ASP A 165 7.93 -8.33 4.88
N GLN A 166 8.27 -9.63 4.88
CA GLN A 166 9.65 -10.11 4.70
C GLN A 166 10.28 -9.69 3.36
N THR A 167 9.49 -9.23 2.40
CA THR A 167 9.95 -8.77 1.09
C THR A 167 10.14 -7.24 1.00
N ASP A 168 10.02 -6.51 2.11
CA ASP A 168 10.09 -5.05 2.16
C ASP A 168 11.50 -4.48 2.36
N GLY A 169 12.52 -5.30 2.61
CA GLY A 169 13.92 -4.90 2.64
C GLY A 169 14.86 -6.02 3.10
N GLU A 170 16.16 -5.71 3.22
CA GLU A 170 17.18 -6.65 3.65
C GLU A 170 17.84 -6.19 4.95
N ALA A 171 18.35 -7.15 5.73
CA ALA A 171 19.19 -6.86 6.87
C ALA A 171 20.53 -6.30 6.40
N ASP A 172 20.97 -5.21 7.03
CA ASP A 172 22.27 -4.60 6.77
C ASP A 172 23.21 -4.91 7.95
N GLU A 173 24.25 -5.71 7.68
CA GLU A 173 25.24 -6.16 8.68
C GLU A 173 25.85 -5.00 9.50
N ARG A 174 25.90 -3.78 8.95
CA ARG A 174 26.43 -2.60 9.66
C ARG A 174 25.59 -2.24 10.89
N PHE A 175 24.31 -2.61 10.91
CA PHE A 175 23.36 -2.36 12.00
C PHE A 175 23.24 -3.54 12.97
N VAL A 176 23.78 -4.72 12.64
CA VAL A 176 23.71 -5.90 13.52
C VAL A 176 24.56 -5.67 14.77
N GLY A 177 24.01 -6.00 15.94
CA GLY A 177 24.68 -5.88 17.23
C GLY A 177 23.85 -5.22 18.31
N ILE A 178 24.49 -4.89 19.43
CA ILE A 178 23.85 -4.20 20.55
C ILE A 178 24.20 -2.71 20.48
N TRP A 179 23.18 -1.88 20.46
CA TRP A 179 23.28 -0.42 20.35
C TRP A 179 22.66 0.21 21.59
N ILE A 180 23.29 1.27 22.07
CA ILE A 180 22.81 2.06 23.20
C ILE A 180 22.72 3.51 22.81
N GLY A 181 21.78 4.21 23.42
CA GLY A 181 21.64 5.64 23.26
C GLY A 181 20.84 6.25 24.39
N SER A 182 20.77 7.57 24.37
CA SER A 182 20.02 8.34 25.35
C SER A 182 19.62 9.68 24.78
N GLU A 183 18.50 10.18 25.26
CA GLU A 183 18.02 11.52 24.96
C GLU A 183 17.49 12.21 26.21
N LYS A 184 17.34 13.53 26.09
CA LYS A 184 16.66 14.34 27.07
C LYS A 184 15.99 15.54 26.41
N ASP A 185 14.74 15.80 26.79
CA ASP A 185 13.94 16.91 26.33
C ASP A 185 13.82 16.98 24.78
N ASN A 186 13.99 15.85 24.09
CA ASN A 186 14.08 15.78 22.63
C ASN A 186 12.74 15.39 21.99
N GLN A 187 12.09 14.33 22.46
CA GLN A 187 10.74 13.96 22.01
C GLN A 187 9.66 14.81 22.69
N VAL A 188 9.80 15.02 24.00
CA VAL A 188 8.86 15.76 24.86
C VAL A 188 9.64 16.48 25.95
N LYS A 189 9.28 17.74 26.25
CA LYS A 189 9.91 18.49 27.34
C LYS A 189 9.69 17.81 28.71
N GLY A 190 10.78 17.56 29.42
CA GLY A 190 10.80 16.91 30.73
C GLY A 190 11.02 15.40 30.66
N LEU A 191 11.10 14.80 29.47
CA LEU A 191 11.39 13.39 29.27
C LEU A 191 12.91 13.15 29.21
N SER A 192 13.38 12.11 29.87
CA SER A 192 14.67 11.49 29.58
C SER A 192 14.44 10.03 29.25
N LYS A 193 15.09 9.54 28.19
CA LYS A 193 14.96 8.17 27.72
C LYS A 193 16.35 7.61 27.46
N GLU A 194 16.60 6.40 27.92
CA GLU A 194 17.79 5.60 27.62
C GLU A 194 17.33 4.32 26.97
N TRP A 195 18.12 3.78 26.04
CA TRP A 195 17.79 2.51 25.39
C TRP A 195 18.99 1.60 25.21
N ALA A 196 18.69 0.30 25.14
CA ALA A 196 19.59 -0.72 24.64
C ALA A 196 18.84 -1.62 23.66
N MET A 197 19.25 -1.59 22.39
CA MET A 197 18.64 -2.34 21.30
C MET A 197 19.57 -3.45 20.83
N THR A 198 19.09 -4.68 20.79
CA THR A 198 19.77 -5.78 20.09
C THR A 198 19.13 -5.93 18.72
N ARG A 199 19.90 -5.72 17.65
CA ARG A 199 19.50 -5.95 16.26
C ARG A 199 20.15 -7.23 15.74
N ASN A 200 19.34 -8.23 15.43
CA ASN A 200 19.80 -9.54 14.93
C ASN A 200 19.89 -9.54 13.40
N ALA A 201 20.79 -10.36 12.85
CA ALA A 201 21.01 -10.49 11.40
C ALA A 201 19.79 -11.05 10.63
N ASP A 202 18.83 -11.66 11.31
CA ASP A 202 17.57 -12.12 10.72
C ASP A 202 16.52 -11.01 10.58
N GLY A 203 16.88 -9.76 10.90
CA GLY A 203 15.99 -8.62 10.83
C GLY A 203 15.05 -8.50 12.04
N THR A 204 15.28 -9.22 13.14
CA THR A 204 14.53 -9.04 14.40
C THR A 204 15.27 -8.11 15.36
N PHE A 205 14.54 -7.48 16.28
CA PHE A 205 15.13 -6.74 17.39
C PHE A 205 14.45 -6.95 18.74
N VAL A 206 15.20 -6.63 19.79
CA VAL A 206 14.70 -6.43 21.16
C VAL A 206 15.22 -5.10 21.69
N LEU A 207 14.34 -4.26 22.20
CA LEU A 207 14.62 -2.89 22.63
C LEU A 207 14.23 -2.73 24.10
N ASP A 208 15.20 -2.47 24.97
CA ASP A 208 14.99 -2.16 26.39
C ASP A 208 15.03 -0.63 26.56
N PHE A 209 13.92 -0.05 27.01
CA PHE A 209 13.79 1.37 27.31
C PHE A 209 13.77 1.62 28.80
N LYS A 210 14.42 2.73 29.20
CA LYS A 210 14.22 3.38 30.49
C LYS A 210 13.74 4.79 30.26
N THR A 211 12.52 5.10 30.69
CA THR A 211 11.94 6.42 30.54
C THR A 211 11.75 7.09 31.90
N LYS A 212 11.99 8.39 31.95
CA LYS A 212 11.82 9.19 33.16
C LYS A 212 11.23 10.54 32.80
N MET A 213 9.97 10.74 33.16
CA MET A 213 9.32 12.04 33.08
C MET A 213 9.61 12.86 34.35
N LYS A 214 9.84 14.17 34.23
CA LYS A 214 10.09 15.07 35.36
C LYS A 214 8.99 14.94 36.42
N GLY A 215 9.38 14.64 37.66
CA GLY A 215 8.47 14.47 38.79
C GLY A 215 7.77 13.10 38.86
N ARG A 216 8.07 12.18 37.94
CA ARG A 216 7.57 10.80 37.96
C ARG A 216 8.68 9.80 38.27
N LYS A 217 8.28 8.57 38.59
CA LYS A 217 9.20 7.44 38.74
C LYS A 217 9.74 7.04 37.37
N THR A 218 10.89 6.37 37.37
CA THR A 218 11.45 5.76 36.15
C THR A 218 10.63 4.53 35.80
N GLU A 219 10.27 4.40 34.53
CA GLU A 219 9.57 3.27 33.95
C GLU A 219 10.55 2.49 33.06
N ASN A 220 10.38 1.17 32.98
CA ASN A 220 11.15 0.32 32.08
C ASN A 220 10.16 -0.45 31.20
N SER A 221 10.46 -0.57 29.91
CA SER A 221 9.69 -1.37 28.96
C SER A 221 10.62 -2.15 28.06
N ILE A 222 10.13 -3.28 27.55
CA ILE A 222 10.81 -4.07 26.55
C ILE A 222 9.88 -4.15 25.36
N GLU A 223 10.39 -3.76 24.20
CA GLU A 223 9.70 -3.86 22.93
C GLU A 223 10.41 -4.86 22.03
N LYS A 224 9.64 -5.51 21.16
CA LYS A 224 10.14 -6.43 20.15
C LYS A 224 9.64 -6.03 18.80
N GLY A 225 10.38 -6.44 17.78
CA GLY A 225 10.03 -6.01 16.46
C GLY A 225 10.97 -6.52 15.39
N LYS A 226 10.83 -5.88 14.24
CA LYS A 226 11.60 -6.19 13.04
C LYS A 226 12.19 -4.92 12.46
N TRP A 227 13.34 -5.07 11.83
CA TRP A 227 14.05 -3.97 11.21
C TRP A 227 14.61 -4.37 9.85
N TRP A 228 14.73 -3.39 8.97
CA TRP A 228 15.33 -3.56 7.65
C TRP A 228 15.86 -2.22 7.13
N VAL A 229 16.75 -2.30 6.14
CA VAL A 229 17.22 -1.14 5.40
C VAL A 229 16.70 -1.22 3.97
N LYS A 230 16.19 -0.10 3.48
CA LYS A 230 15.77 0.05 2.08
C LYS A 230 15.87 1.51 1.66
N ASP A 231 16.35 1.75 0.45
CA ASP A 231 16.46 3.09 -0.15
C ASP A 231 17.15 4.12 0.78
N ASN A 232 18.23 3.69 1.47
CA ASN A 232 18.97 4.46 2.48
C ASN A 232 18.13 4.96 3.68
N LYS A 233 17.05 4.25 4.01
CA LYS A 233 16.25 4.46 5.21
C LYS A 233 16.28 3.22 6.08
N PHE A 234 16.19 3.44 7.39
CA PHE A 234 16.08 2.41 8.40
C PHE A 234 14.64 2.34 8.87
N TYR A 235 14.08 1.14 8.91
CA TYR A 235 12.71 0.88 9.31
C TYR A 235 12.70 0.05 10.58
N GLU A 236 11.84 0.40 11.53
CA GLU A 236 11.70 -0.25 12.82
C GLU A 236 10.21 -0.55 13.06
N TYR A 237 9.78 -1.78 12.81
CA TYR A 237 8.42 -2.25 13.09
C TYR A 237 8.31 -2.76 14.52
N HIS A 238 7.40 -2.21 15.30
CA HIS A 238 7.14 -2.57 16.69
C HIS A 238 5.93 -3.52 16.76
N GLU A 239 6.12 -4.71 17.34
CA GLU A 239 5.05 -5.72 17.47
C GLU A 239 3.94 -5.27 18.42
N ASP A 240 4.27 -4.51 19.47
CA ASP A 240 3.30 -4.10 20.49
C ASP A 240 2.31 -3.03 19.99
N SER A 241 2.78 -2.12 19.12
CA SER A 241 1.93 -1.06 18.54
C SER A 241 1.43 -1.40 17.14
N GLU A 242 1.98 -2.46 16.54
CA GLU A 242 1.79 -2.81 15.12
C GLU A 242 2.14 -1.65 14.16
N SER A 243 3.11 -0.82 14.53
CA SER A 243 3.51 0.38 13.77
C SER A 243 4.97 0.33 13.36
N THR A 244 5.34 1.11 12.32
CA THR A 244 6.74 1.22 11.89
C THR A 244 7.21 2.66 11.96
N ASP A 245 8.33 2.85 12.64
CA ASP A 245 9.10 4.09 12.60
C ASP A 245 10.12 4.03 11.45
N VAL A 246 10.34 5.17 10.81
CA VAL A 246 11.22 5.32 9.65
C VAL A 246 12.21 6.44 9.92
N TYR A 247 13.48 6.13 9.71
CA TYR A 247 14.59 7.05 9.96
C TYR A 247 15.46 7.20 8.72
N GLU A 248 15.92 8.42 8.49
CA GLU A 248 17.16 8.65 7.75
C GLU A 248 18.34 8.34 8.65
N PHE A 249 19.41 7.78 8.10
CA PHE A 249 20.60 7.47 8.87
C PHE A 249 21.90 7.93 8.21
N GLN A 250 22.89 8.18 9.05
CA GLN A 250 24.27 8.43 8.65
C GLN A 250 25.19 7.56 9.51
N ILE A 251 25.93 6.66 8.87
CA ILE A 251 26.99 5.89 9.54
C ILE A 251 28.16 6.84 9.81
N LEU A 252 28.41 7.16 11.08
CA LEU A 252 29.49 8.06 11.49
C LEU A 252 30.82 7.30 11.57
N ASN A 253 30.77 6.05 12.07
CA ASN A 253 31.88 5.09 12.12
C ASN A 253 31.32 3.68 12.45
N GLU A 254 32.20 2.68 12.59
CA GLU A 254 31.83 1.29 12.91
C GLU A 254 31.02 1.10 14.22
N ASN A 255 31.07 2.08 15.11
CA ASN A 255 30.46 2.03 16.43
C ASN A 255 29.39 3.12 16.63
N GLN A 256 29.10 3.95 15.63
CA GLN A 256 28.15 5.06 15.78
C GLN A 256 27.31 5.28 14.50
N ILE A 257 26.00 5.33 14.68
CA ILE A 257 25.02 5.62 13.64
C ILE A 257 24.14 6.76 14.12
N LYS A 258 24.08 7.84 13.33
CA LYS A 258 23.14 8.95 13.58
C LYS A 258 21.83 8.65 12.88
N PHE A 259 20.73 8.80 13.58
CA PHE A 259 19.38 8.70 13.06
C PHE A 259 18.69 10.06 13.11
N LYS A 260 17.85 10.31 12.11
CA LYS A 260 16.95 11.44 12.06
C LYS A 260 15.56 10.93 11.71
N ALA A 261 14.55 11.31 12.48
CA ALA A 261 13.16 10.96 12.20
C ALA A 261 12.81 11.39 10.79
N PHE A 262 12.20 10.45 10.05
CA PHE A 262 11.63 10.70 8.75
C PHE A 262 10.12 10.55 8.81
N ASN A 263 9.64 9.45 9.40
CA ASN A 263 8.23 9.20 9.67
C ASN A 263 8.11 8.41 10.96
N MET A 264 7.24 8.83 11.87
CA MET A 264 7.12 8.25 13.20
C MET A 264 5.66 7.85 13.42
N ALA A 265 5.45 6.73 14.13
CA ALA A 265 4.12 6.25 14.46
C ALA A 265 3.34 7.19 15.41
N PHE A 266 4.03 8.11 16.09
CA PHE A 266 3.44 9.07 17.01
C PHE A 266 3.96 10.49 16.78
N GLU A 267 3.12 11.48 17.05
CA GLU A 267 3.51 12.90 17.00
C GLU A 267 4.57 13.21 18.07
N GLN A 268 5.62 13.92 17.66
CA GLN A 268 6.70 14.38 18.53
C GLN A 268 6.64 15.90 18.69
N GLU A 269 7.04 16.45 19.85
CA GLU A 269 7.12 17.92 20.01
C GLU A 269 8.24 18.53 19.14
N ASN A 270 9.24 17.73 18.78
CA ASN A 270 10.35 18.14 17.94
C ASN A 270 10.22 17.56 16.51
N GLU A 271 9.94 18.44 15.54
CA GLU A 271 9.86 18.07 14.11
C GLU A 271 11.22 17.65 13.50
N THR A 272 12.34 17.87 14.20
CA THR A 272 13.69 17.53 13.75
C THR A 272 14.39 16.54 14.66
N TYR A 273 13.63 15.61 15.22
CA TYR A 273 14.15 14.58 16.11
C TYR A 273 15.34 13.81 15.52
N GLU A 274 16.44 13.78 16.26
CA GLU A 274 17.64 13.04 15.93
C GLU A 274 18.31 12.44 17.16
N PHE A 275 18.98 11.31 16.98
CA PHE A 275 19.77 10.65 18.02
C PHE A 275 20.97 9.92 17.43
N ILE A 276 21.87 9.48 18.30
CA ILE A 276 23.02 8.64 17.92
C ILE A 276 22.94 7.34 18.70
N ASP A 277 22.90 6.25 17.95
CA ASP A 277 23.16 4.92 18.48
C ASP A 277 24.67 4.69 18.56
N THR A 278 25.13 4.21 19.72
CA THR A 278 26.52 3.81 19.96
C THR A 278 26.58 2.32 20.25
N ARG A 279 27.48 1.59 19.57
CA ARG A 279 27.65 0.16 19.77
C ARG A 279 28.10 -0.12 21.21
N LYS A 280 27.41 -1.02 21.90
CA LYS A 280 27.79 -1.49 23.23
C LYS A 280 28.99 -2.41 23.09
N LYS A 281 30.10 -2.02 23.73
CA LYS A 281 31.34 -2.82 23.80
C LYS A 281 31.20 -3.95 24.80
#